data_AF-A0A962G1V2-F1
#
_entry.id   AF-A0A962G1V2-F1
#
_cell.length_a   1.000
_cell.length_b   1.000
_cell.length_c   1.000
_cell.angle_alpha   90.00
_cell.angle_beta   90.00
_cell.angle_gamma   90.00
#
_symmetry.space_group_name_H-M   'P 1'
#
loop_
_entity.id
_entity.type
_entity.pdbx_description
1 polymer ?
#
loop_
_entity_poly.entity_id
_entity_poly.type
_entity_poly.pdbx_seq_one_letter_code
_entity_poly.pdbx_strand_id
1 'polypeptide(L)'
;MLRPSSFFHTRYLYYGLVILAVSLVLGAAAYNAFSASQEKRATEWVGQMQRVQAAINDVVAEYAETESSGLRYVLTGRDDILDRYEEAVRKLDEHMQRVIQLVSGTPEQAERLQSLGDELDRRQRSMRALIETAQTDGVEVAAEVVRRGGEVEFDDQVRWLASGLQYEESRRLSERQQELDAVITQKNATLWLMNGLALVAGIIGFLAIRHSRKAQADQRIAELRAEQAMNASAEKSAFLASMSHEIRTP
;
A
#
# COMPACT_ATOMS: atom_id res chain seq x y z
N MET A 1 -32.23 54.24 20.57
CA MET A 1 -32.65 52.82 20.41
C MET A 1 -31.69 52.14 19.43
N LEU A 2 -31.29 50.91 19.76
CA LEU A 2 -30.02 50.25 19.40
C LEU A 2 -29.91 49.84 17.92
N ARG A 3 -28.72 50.06 17.33
CA ARG A 3 -28.32 49.63 15.98
C ARG A 3 -28.14 48.10 15.91
N PRO A 4 -28.59 47.40 14.85
CA PRO A 4 -28.37 45.96 14.68
C PRO A 4 -27.02 45.70 13.99
N SER A 5 -25.90 45.88 14.70
CA SER A 5 -24.55 45.59 14.15
C SER A 5 -24.12 44.12 14.29
N SER A 6 -24.86 43.31 15.03
CA SER A 6 -24.54 41.90 15.26
C SER A 6 -24.85 41.00 14.05
N PHE A 7 -25.85 41.33 13.23
CA PHE A 7 -26.32 40.49 12.12
C PHE A 7 -25.30 40.27 11.00
N PHE A 8 -24.51 41.29 10.67
CA PHE A 8 -23.50 41.19 9.62
C PHE A 8 -22.38 40.24 10.05
N HIS A 9 -21.91 40.36 11.30
CA HIS A 9 -20.85 39.52 11.86
C HIS A 9 -21.23 38.04 11.91
N THR A 10 -22.47 37.70 12.29
CA THR A 10 -22.92 36.29 12.34
C THR A 10 -23.01 35.66 10.95
N ARG A 11 -23.33 36.44 9.91
CA ARG A 11 -23.43 35.92 8.54
C ARG A 11 -22.06 35.58 7.94
N TYR A 12 -21.06 36.43 8.16
CA TYR A 12 -19.67 36.14 7.75
C TYR A 12 -19.09 34.95 8.53
N LEU A 13 -19.48 34.77 9.78
CA LEU A 13 -19.10 33.60 10.59
C LEU A 13 -19.60 32.28 9.97
N TYR A 14 -20.82 32.24 9.44
CA TYR A 14 -21.40 31.02 8.84
C TYR A 14 -20.75 30.65 7.50
N TYR A 15 -20.49 31.64 6.63
CA TYR A 15 -19.74 31.40 5.40
C TYR A 15 -18.29 30.97 5.72
N GLY A 16 -17.69 31.51 6.77
CA GLY A 16 -16.38 31.08 7.28
C GLY A 16 -16.34 29.60 7.66
N LEU A 17 -17.38 29.07 8.33
CA LEU A 17 -17.47 27.64 8.67
C LEU A 17 -17.57 26.72 7.46
N VAL A 18 -18.32 27.13 6.42
CA VAL A 18 -18.42 26.35 5.18
C VAL A 18 -17.09 26.37 4.41
N ILE A 19 -16.44 27.53 4.32
CA ILE A 19 -15.12 27.67 3.68
C ILE A 19 -14.08 26.84 4.44
N LEU A 20 -14.12 26.84 5.78
CA LEU A 20 -13.26 26.00 6.62
C LEU A 20 -13.50 24.51 6.34
N ALA A 21 -14.75 24.07 6.28
CA ALA A 21 -15.10 22.68 5.98
C ALA A 21 -14.56 22.26 4.59
N VAL A 22 -14.77 23.08 3.56
CA VAL A 22 -14.24 22.82 2.21
C VAL A 22 -12.72 22.80 2.21
N SER A 23 -12.07 23.72 2.92
CA SER A 23 -10.61 23.78 3.03
C SER A 23 -10.03 22.55 3.72
N LEU A 24 -10.70 22.03 4.76
CA LEU A 24 -10.31 20.79 5.44
C LEU A 24 -10.45 19.58 4.52
N VAL A 25 -11.51 19.48 3.73
CA VAL A 25 -11.67 18.39 2.74
C VAL A 25 -10.59 18.45 1.67
N LEU A 26 -10.32 19.64 1.11
CA LEU A 26 -9.27 19.82 0.11
C LEU A 26 -7.88 19.54 0.69
N GLY A 27 -7.62 19.96 1.93
CA GLY A 27 -6.39 19.65 2.65
C GLY A 27 -6.20 18.15 2.87
N ALA A 28 -7.25 17.44 3.27
CA ALA A 28 -7.23 15.99 3.43
C ALA A 28 -6.98 15.26 2.10
N ALA A 29 -7.61 15.73 1.01
CA ALA A 29 -7.40 15.19 -0.33
C ALA A 29 -5.96 15.40 -0.82
N ALA A 30 -5.41 16.60 -0.63
CA ALA A 30 -4.02 16.92 -0.97
C ALA A 30 -3.02 16.09 -0.15
N TYR A 31 -3.26 15.95 1.16
CA TYR A 31 -2.45 15.12 2.04
C TYR A 31 -2.46 13.63 1.64
N ASN A 32 -3.64 13.11 1.27
CA ASN A 32 -3.76 11.74 0.77
C ASN A 32 -3.01 11.54 -0.55
N ALA A 33 -3.16 12.47 -1.49
CA ALA A 33 -2.47 12.43 -2.79
C ALA A 33 -0.93 12.47 -2.64
N PHE A 34 -0.42 13.31 -1.75
CA PHE A 34 1.01 13.38 -1.46
C PHE A 34 1.54 12.08 -0.81
N SER A 35 0.75 11.51 0.10
CA SER A 35 1.08 10.27 0.82
C SER A 35 1.02 9.02 -0.07
N ALA A 36 0.22 9.01 -1.14
CA ALA A 36 0.13 7.89 -2.09
C ALA A 36 1.48 7.54 -2.75
N SER A 37 2.39 8.52 -2.87
CA SER A 37 3.74 8.30 -3.39
C SER A 37 4.65 7.47 -2.46
N GLN A 38 4.33 7.42 -1.16
CA GLN A 38 5.03 6.59 -0.18
C GLN A 38 4.52 5.14 -0.23
N GLU A 39 3.21 4.96 -0.42
CA GLU A 39 2.59 3.63 -0.58
C GLU A 39 3.11 2.91 -1.83
N LYS A 40 3.26 3.63 -2.95
CA LYS A 40 3.78 3.03 -4.19
C LYS A 40 5.21 2.48 -4.02
N ARG A 41 6.08 3.24 -3.35
CA ARG A 41 7.46 2.80 -3.06
C ARG A 41 7.50 1.59 -2.14
N ALA A 42 6.61 1.53 -1.17
CA ALA A 42 6.45 0.37 -0.29
C ALA A 42 6.05 -0.89 -1.07
N THR A 43 5.06 -0.78 -1.96
CA THR A 43 4.63 -1.89 -2.82
C THR A 43 5.74 -2.36 -3.77
N GLU A 44 6.46 -1.43 -4.40
CA GLU A 44 7.59 -1.74 -5.28
C GLU A 44 8.71 -2.48 -4.53
N TRP A 45 9.01 -2.05 -3.30
CA TRP A 45 9.99 -2.69 -2.44
C TRP A 45 9.58 -4.11 -2.04
N VAL A 46 8.35 -4.30 -1.55
CA VAL A 46 7.82 -5.64 -1.22
C VAL A 46 7.92 -6.57 -2.44
N GLY A 47 7.58 -6.05 -3.63
CA GLY A 47 7.71 -6.80 -4.88
C GLY A 47 9.17 -7.10 -5.27
N GLN A 48 10.15 -6.28 -4.87
CA GLN A 48 11.56 -6.60 -5.03
C GLN A 48 12.00 -7.72 -4.08
N MET A 49 11.62 -7.64 -2.81
CA MET A 49 11.96 -8.67 -1.81
C MET A 49 11.39 -10.04 -2.20
N GLN A 50 10.14 -10.08 -2.67
CA GLN A 50 9.51 -11.31 -3.18
C GLN A 50 10.25 -11.88 -4.41
N ARG A 51 10.75 -11.02 -5.30
CA ARG A 51 11.57 -11.44 -6.44
C ARG A 51 12.92 -12.03 -6.01
N VAL A 52 13.53 -11.48 -4.96
CA VAL A 52 14.77 -12.03 -4.37
C VAL A 52 14.49 -13.41 -3.78
N GLN A 53 13.43 -13.58 -2.98
CA GLN A 53 13.07 -14.88 -2.41
C GLN A 53 12.79 -15.94 -3.48
N ALA A 54 12.03 -15.58 -4.52
CA ALA A 54 11.76 -16.46 -5.65
C ALA A 54 13.07 -16.87 -6.35
N ALA A 55 13.96 -15.92 -6.63
CA ALA A 55 15.24 -16.21 -7.28
C ALA A 55 16.13 -17.14 -6.42
N ILE A 56 16.15 -16.99 -5.10
CA ILE A 56 16.89 -17.90 -4.21
C ILE A 56 16.25 -19.30 -4.22
N ASN A 57 14.92 -19.41 -4.25
CA ASN A 57 14.23 -20.69 -4.37
C ASN A 57 14.56 -21.40 -5.70
N ASP A 58 14.64 -20.64 -6.79
CA ASP A 58 15.02 -21.18 -8.09
C ASP A 58 16.44 -21.75 -8.05
N VAL A 59 17.40 -21.08 -7.39
CA VAL A 59 18.77 -21.61 -7.17
C VAL A 59 18.74 -22.94 -6.41
N VAL A 60 17.97 -23.05 -5.33
CA VAL A 60 17.88 -24.28 -4.53
C VAL A 60 17.24 -25.41 -5.33
N ALA A 61 16.18 -25.12 -6.09
CA ALA A 61 15.49 -26.09 -6.93
C ALA A 61 16.41 -26.62 -8.04
N GLU A 62 17.11 -25.72 -8.75
CA GLU A 62 18.00 -26.09 -9.85
C GLU A 62 19.27 -26.79 -9.35
N TYR A 63 19.75 -26.45 -8.16
CA TYR A 63 20.82 -27.19 -7.49
C TYR A 63 20.42 -28.65 -7.21
N ALA A 64 19.20 -28.86 -6.69
CA ALA A 64 18.69 -30.22 -6.45
C ALA A 64 18.55 -31.02 -7.76
N GLU A 65 18.13 -30.38 -8.87
CA GLU A 65 18.09 -31.03 -10.18
C GLU A 65 19.50 -31.36 -10.70
N THR A 66 20.47 -30.47 -10.50
CA THR A 66 21.88 -30.68 -10.84
C THR A 66 22.46 -31.89 -10.09
N GLU A 67 22.20 -31.99 -8.79
CA GLU A 67 22.65 -33.12 -7.98
C GLU A 67 21.97 -34.43 -8.39
N SER A 68 20.63 -34.41 -8.53
CA SER A 68 19.81 -35.56 -8.93
C SER A 68 20.22 -36.12 -10.30
N SER A 69 20.42 -35.24 -11.29
CA SER A 69 20.83 -35.63 -12.64
C SER A 69 22.27 -36.15 -12.68
N GLY A 70 23.20 -35.50 -11.99
CA GLY A 70 24.59 -35.93 -11.87
C GLY A 70 24.70 -37.32 -11.23
N LEU A 71 24.05 -37.54 -10.09
CA LEU A 71 23.99 -38.84 -9.42
C LEU A 71 23.36 -39.91 -10.31
N ARG A 72 22.29 -39.57 -11.02
CA ARG A 72 21.62 -40.51 -11.92
C ARG A 72 22.51 -40.90 -13.09
N TYR A 73 23.30 -39.98 -13.63
CA TYR A 73 24.31 -40.31 -14.63
C TYR A 73 25.36 -41.26 -14.04
N VAL A 74 25.92 -40.93 -12.87
CA VAL A 74 26.93 -41.74 -12.19
C VAL A 74 26.43 -43.18 -11.94
N LEU A 75 25.13 -43.36 -11.68
CA LEU A 75 24.52 -44.67 -11.46
C LEU A 75 24.18 -45.43 -12.74
N THR A 76 23.92 -44.75 -13.87
CA THR A 76 23.34 -45.39 -15.06
C THR A 76 24.21 -45.32 -16.31
N GLY A 77 25.16 -44.38 -16.38
CA GLY A 77 26.03 -44.14 -17.52
C GLY A 77 25.30 -43.66 -18.78
N ARG A 78 24.06 -43.18 -18.65
CA ARG A 78 23.21 -42.81 -19.78
C ARG A 78 23.47 -41.38 -20.22
N ASP A 79 23.90 -41.20 -21.47
CA ASP A 79 24.22 -39.88 -22.04
C ASP A 79 23.02 -38.91 -22.03
N ASP A 80 21.79 -39.39 -22.18
CA ASP A 80 20.59 -38.53 -22.11
C ASP A 80 20.36 -37.89 -20.73
N ILE A 81 20.97 -38.45 -19.68
CA ILE A 81 20.95 -37.89 -18.34
C ILE A 81 22.11 -36.91 -18.15
N LEU A 82 23.26 -37.15 -18.79
CA LEU A 82 24.38 -36.20 -18.81
C LEU A 82 23.96 -34.87 -19.46
N ASP A 83 23.24 -34.92 -20.57
CA ASP A 83 22.71 -33.72 -21.24
C ASP A 83 21.82 -32.88 -20.29
N ARG A 84 21.01 -33.55 -19.45
CA ARG A 84 20.16 -32.89 -18.44
C ARG A 84 20.98 -32.28 -17.32
N TYR A 85 22.03 -32.96 -16.87
CA TYR A 85 22.95 -32.42 -15.87
C TYR A 85 23.62 -31.14 -16.39
N GLU A 86 24.13 -31.17 -17.62
CA GLU A 86 24.76 -29.98 -18.22
C GLU A 86 23.75 -28.83 -18.42
N GLU A 87 22.49 -29.14 -18.75
CA GLU A 87 21.42 -28.14 -18.80
C GLU A 87 21.12 -27.53 -17.42
N ALA A 88 21.04 -28.37 -16.39
CA ALA A 88 20.79 -27.93 -15.02
C ALA A 88 21.91 -27.04 -14.48
N VAL A 89 23.17 -27.38 -14.76
CA VAL A 89 24.32 -26.52 -14.42
C VAL A 89 24.21 -25.14 -15.05
N ARG A 90 23.86 -25.06 -16.34
CA ARG A 90 23.69 -23.76 -17.03
C ARG A 90 22.58 -22.93 -16.39
N LYS A 91 21.43 -23.54 -16.09
CA LYS A 91 20.31 -22.85 -15.43
C LYS A 91 20.66 -22.39 -14.03
N LEU A 92 21.40 -23.21 -13.27
CA LEU A 92 21.85 -22.87 -11.92
C LEU A 92 22.72 -21.61 -11.95
N ASP A 93 23.63 -21.51 -12.91
CA ASP A 93 24.47 -20.33 -13.10
C ASP A 93 23.64 -19.09 -13.48
N GLU A 94 22.65 -19.24 -14.36
CA GLU A 94 21.70 -18.17 -14.73
C GLU A 94 20.89 -17.68 -13.52
N HIS A 95 20.37 -18.61 -12.71
CA HIS A 95 19.63 -18.28 -11.49
C HIS A 95 20.52 -17.58 -10.47
N MET A 96 21.78 -18.02 -10.30
CA MET A 96 22.72 -17.37 -9.39
C MET A 96 23.06 -15.94 -9.84
N GLN A 97 23.30 -15.72 -11.14
CA GLN A 97 23.51 -14.38 -11.68
C GLN A 97 22.30 -13.47 -11.46
N ARG A 98 21.08 -14.01 -11.58
CA ARG A 98 19.85 -13.27 -11.32
C ARG A 98 19.75 -12.84 -9.85
N VAL A 99 20.09 -13.71 -8.90
CA VAL A 99 20.14 -13.35 -7.48
C VAL A 99 21.15 -12.23 -7.24
N ILE A 100 22.36 -12.33 -7.81
CA ILE A 100 23.41 -11.30 -7.69
C ILE A 100 22.92 -9.95 -8.20
N GLN A 101 22.26 -9.92 -9.36
CA GLN A 101 21.70 -8.70 -9.94
C GLN A 101 20.64 -8.06 -9.03
N LEU A 102 19.74 -8.87 -8.46
CA LEU A 102 18.65 -8.39 -7.61
C LEU A 102 19.13 -7.85 -6.25
N VAL A 103 20.28 -8.33 -5.77
CA VAL A 103 20.81 -8.07 -4.42
C VAL A 103 22.00 -7.10 -4.41
N SER A 104 22.56 -6.76 -5.58
CA SER A 104 23.78 -5.94 -5.79
C SER A 104 23.91 -4.63 -4.98
N GLY A 105 22.82 -4.09 -4.43
CA GLY A 105 22.83 -2.88 -3.60
C GLY A 105 23.03 -3.08 -2.08
N THR A 106 23.13 -4.32 -1.58
CA THR A 106 23.13 -4.57 -0.12
C THR A 106 24.42 -5.25 0.36
N PRO A 107 25.35 -4.50 1.01
CA PRO A 107 26.63 -5.03 1.46
C PRO A 107 26.53 -6.27 2.36
N GLU A 108 25.54 -6.32 3.27
CA GLU A 108 25.42 -7.48 4.18
C GLU A 108 24.98 -8.77 3.47
N GLN A 109 24.34 -8.67 2.29
CA GLN A 109 23.96 -9.85 1.51
C GLN A 109 25.07 -10.29 0.55
N ALA A 110 26.01 -9.41 0.20
CA ALA A 110 27.10 -9.72 -0.73
C ALA A 110 27.99 -10.86 -0.23
N GLU A 111 28.37 -10.87 1.05
CA GLU A 111 29.20 -11.92 1.65
C GLU A 111 28.50 -13.29 1.68
N ARG A 112 27.20 -13.30 1.99
CA ARG A 112 26.38 -14.53 2.00
C ARG A 112 26.17 -15.08 0.60
N LEU A 113 25.97 -14.21 -0.39
CA LEU A 113 25.87 -14.60 -1.80
C LEU A 113 27.19 -15.12 -2.34
N GLN A 114 28.31 -14.51 -1.96
CA GLN A 114 29.63 -15.01 -2.29
C GLN A 114 29.83 -16.41 -1.69
N SER A 115 29.51 -16.59 -0.40
CA SER A 115 29.62 -17.89 0.26
C SER A 115 28.76 -18.96 -0.41
N LEU A 116 27.53 -18.61 -0.84
CA LEU A 116 26.66 -19.51 -1.59
C LEU A 116 27.25 -19.86 -2.97
N GLY A 117 27.76 -18.87 -3.70
CA GLY A 117 28.41 -19.09 -5.00
C GLY A 117 29.64 -19.99 -4.89
N ASP A 118 30.52 -19.71 -3.93
CA ASP A 118 31.73 -20.51 -3.68
C ASP A 118 31.38 -21.96 -3.31
N GLU A 119 30.31 -22.15 -2.52
CA GLU A 119 29.78 -23.46 -2.20
C GLU A 119 29.29 -24.19 -3.45
N LEU A 120 28.40 -23.56 -4.25
CA LEU A 120 27.87 -24.14 -5.48
C LEU A 120 28.99 -24.54 -6.46
N ASP A 121 29.99 -23.67 -6.65
CA ASP A 121 31.16 -23.97 -7.50
C ASP A 121 31.95 -25.18 -6.99
N ARG A 122 32.15 -25.27 -5.67
CA ARG A 122 32.81 -26.41 -5.06
C ARG A 122 32.03 -27.70 -5.33
N ARG A 123 30.70 -27.65 -5.21
CA ARG A 123 29.81 -28.79 -5.47
C ARG A 123 29.84 -29.25 -6.92
N GLN A 124 29.71 -28.31 -7.85
CA GLN A 124 29.77 -28.59 -9.27
C GLN A 124 31.11 -29.24 -9.65
N ARG A 125 32.24 -28.76 -9.10
CA ARG A 125 33.56 -29.38 -9.32
C ARG A 125 33.63 -30.82 -8.80
N SER A 126 33.11 -31.08 -7.61
CA SER A 126 33.06 -32.44 -7.03
C SER A 126 32.21 -33.38 -7.89
N MET A 127 31.02 -32.96 -8.29
CA MET A 127 30.14 -33.76 -9.15
C MET A 127 30.78 -34.02 -10.52
N ARG A 128 31.45 -33.02 -11.12
CA ARG A 128 32.16 -33.19 -12.39
C ARG A 128 33.29 -34.21 -12.30
N ALA A 129 34.06 -34.21 -11.21
CA ALA A 129 35.11 -35.22 -10.99
C ALA A 129 34.53 -36.64 -10.86
N LEU A 130 33.35 -36.77 -10.26
CA LEU A 130 32.64 -38.04 -10.15
C LEU A 130 32.09 -38.52 -11.52
N ILE A 131 31.56 -37.60 -12.32
CA ILE A 131 31.14 -37.85 -13.72
C ILE A 131 32.35 -38.28 -14.56
N GLU A 132 33.49 -37.60 -14.44
CA GLU A 132 34.74 -37.99 -15.12
C GLU A 132 35.16 -39.41 -14.71
N THR A 133 35.10 -39.74 -13.42
CA THR A 133 35.40 -41.10 -12.93
C THR A 133 34.46 -42.13 -13.56
N ALA A 134 33.17 -41.81 -13.68
CA ALA A 134 32.20 -42.69 -14.33
C ALA A 134 32.51 -42.90 -15.83
N GLN A 135 33.02 -41.86 -16.51
CA GLN A 135 33.41 -41.89 -17.92
C GLN A 135 34.73 -42.64 -18.17
N THR A 136 35.73 -42.49 -17.30
CA THR A 136 37.07 -43.09 -17.49
C THR A 136 37.19 -44.49 -16.90
N ASP A 137 36.68 -44.69 -15.68
CA ASP A 137 36.90 -45.89 -14.87
C ASP A 137 35.65 -46.77 -14.79
N GLY A 138 34.50 -46.24 -15.23
CA GLY A 138 33.22 -46.93 -15.28
C GLY A 138 32.28 -46.58 -14.11
N VAL A 139 30.98 -46.72 -14.37
CA VAL A 139 29.90 -46.32 -13.45
C VAL A 139 29.94 -47.06 -12.10
N GLU A 140 30.34 -48.32 -12.06
CA GLU A 140 30.51 -49.07 -10.79
C GLU A 140 31.56 -48.46 -9.87
N VAL A 141 32.66 -47.94 -10.43
CA VAL A 141 33.76 -47.31 -9.66
C VAL A 141 33.27 -45.98 -9.08
N ALA A 142 32.63 -45.16 -9.91
CA ALA A 142 32.05 -43.89 -9.46
C ALA A 142 30.95 -44.11 -8.40
N ALA A 143 30.05 -45.08 -8.60
CA ALA A 143 29.01 -45.42 -7.63
C ALA A 143 29.58 -45.90 -6.28
N GLU A 144 30.78 -46.50 -6.26
CA GLU A 144 31.46 -46.87 -5.02
C GLU A 144 31.99 -45.66 -4.24
N VAL A 145 32.44 -44.60 -4.95
CA VAL A 145 32.82 -43.32 -4.32
C VAL A 145 31.61 -42.70 -3.61
N VAL A 146 30.45 -42.72 -4.26
CA VAL A 146 29.17 -42.26 -3.67
C VAL A 146 28.81 -43.07 -2.42
N ARG A 147 28.83 -44.40 -2.51
CA ARG A 147 28.45 -45.32 -1.42
C ARG A 147 29.31 -45.16 -0.17
N ARG A 148 30.58 -44.76 -0.32
CA ARG A 148 31.48 -44.53 0.82
C ARG A 148 31.19 -43.24 1.60
N GLY A 149 30.12 -42.53 1.26
CA GLY A 149 29.64 -41.36 2.00
C GLY A 149 30.15 -40.03 1.46
N GLY A 150 30.78 -40.03 0.28
CA GLY A 150 31.29 -38.82 -0.35
C GLY A 150 30.24 -37.79 -0.80
N GLU A 151 28.94 -38.08 -0.68
CA GLU A 151 27.86 -37.20 -1.17
C GLU A 151 26.68 -36.94 -0.20
N VAL A 152 26.56 -37.65 0.93
CA VAL A 152 25.42 -37.48 1.85
C VAL A 152 25.60 -36.32 2.84
N GLU A 153 26.85 -35.97 3.20
CA GLU A 153 27.17 -34.82 4.10
C GLU A 153 27.10 -33.44 3.41
N PHE A 154 26.63 -33.41 2.17
CA PHE A 154 27.11 -32.44 1.19
C PHE A 154 25.99 -31.54 0.61
N ASP A 155 24.73 -31.94 0.70
CA ASP A 155 23.55 -31.14 0.30
C ASP A 155 23.14 -30.11 1.39
N ASP A 156 23.48 -30.38 2.66
CA ASP A 156 23.02 -29.57 3.80
C ASP A 156 23.58 -28.13 3.82
N GLN A 157 24.79 -27.91 3.31
CA GLN A 157 25.44 -26.59 3.39
C GLN A 157 24.84 -25.57 2.41
N VAL A 158 24.51 -25.99 1.18
CA VAL A 158 23.84 -25.12 0.19
C VAL A 158 22.45 -24.73 0.71
N ARG A 159 21.68 -25.71 1.19
CA ARG A 159 20.36 -25.46 1.79
C ARG A 159 20.44 -24.55 3.01
N TRP A 160 21.45 -24.72 3.86
CA TRP A 160 21.67 -23.88 5.04
C TRP A 160 21.99 -22.43 4.65
N LEU A 161 22.91 -22.22 3.69
CA LEU A 161 23.27 -20.89 3.19
C LEU A 161 22.06 -20.19 2.53
N ALA A 162 21.32 -20.91 1.68
CA ALA A 162 20.11 -20.40 1.05
C ALA A 162 19.02 -20.05 2.07
N SER A 163 18.79 -20.92 3.06
CA SER A 163 17.85 -20.66 4.16
C SER A 163 18.26 -19.43 4.99
N GLY A 164 19.56 -19.25 5.21
CA GLY A 164 20.11 -18.07 5.88
C GLY A 164 19.84 -16.77 5.11
N LEU A 165 19.91 -16.79 3.78
CA LEU A 165 19.54 -15.65 2.93
C LEU A 165 18.03 -15.37 2.98
N GLN A 166 17.21 -16.42 2.86
CA GLN A 166 15.75 -16.29 2.90
C GLN A 166 15.23 -15.78 4.24
N TYR A 167 15.83 -16.23 5.34
CA TYR A 167 15.47 -15.79 6.69
C TYR A 167 15.73 -14.29 6.87
N GLU A 168 16.90 -13.82 6.44
CA GLU A 168 17.26 -12.40 6.54
C GLU A 168 16.34 -11.51 5.70
N GLU A 169 16.00 -11.96 4.49
CA GLU A 169 15.05 -11.25 3.63
C GLU A 169 13.64 -11.22 4.23
N SER A 170 13.19 -12.32 4.82
CA SER A 170 11.88 -12.41 5.50
C SER A 170 11.83 -11.53 6.74
N ARG A 171 12.93 -11.46 7.51
CA ARG A 171 13.06 -10.60 8.68
C ARG A 171 12.94 -9.13 8.27
N ARG A 172 13.70 -8.71 7.25
CA ARG A 172 13.65 -7.34 6.70
C ARG A 172 12.27 -6.97 6.18
N LEU A 173 11.62 -7.90 5.48
CA LEU A 173 10.24 -7.71 5.01
C LEU A 173 9.27 -7.49 6.18
N SER A 174 9.39 -8.29 7.25
CA SER A 174 8.54 -8.18 8.44
C SER A 174 8.75 -6.86 9.17
N GLU A 175 10.00 -6.45 9.39
CA GLU A 175 10.35 -5.17 10.03
C GLU A 175 9.78 -3.98 9.27
N ARG A 176 9.93 -3.99 7.94
CA ARG A 176 9.39 -2.94 7.07
C ARG A 176 7.87 -2.93 7.01
N GLN A 177 7.23 -4.09 7.00
CA GLN A 177 5.77 -4.15 7.03
C GLN A 177 5.22 -3.53 8.32
N GLN A 178 5.87 -3.76 9.46
CA GLN A 178 5.48 -3.14 10.73
C GLN A 178 5.68 -1.62 10.72
N GLU A 179 6.78 -1.13 10.15
CA GLU A 179 7.00 0.32 9.95
C GLU A 179 5.88 0.94 9.09
N LEU A 180 5.51 0.28 8.00
CA LEU A 180 4.47 0.74 7.09
C LEU A 180 3.08 0.73 7.73
N ASP A 181 2.73 -0.34 8.45
CA ASP A 181 1.43 -0.46 9.12
C ASP A 181 1.24 0.63 10.19
N ALA A 182 2.31 0.97 10.94
CA ALA A 182 2.29 2.07 11.90
C ALA A 182 2.04 3.42 11.21
N VAL A 183 2.72 3.70 10.10
CA VAL A 183 2.56 4.93 9.30
C VAL A 183 1.15 5.00 8.69
N ILE A 184 0.63 3.89 8.14
CA ILE A 184 -0.72 3.82 7.57
C ILE A 184 -1.78 4.05 8.65
N THR A 185 -1.61 3.46 9.84
CA THR A 185 -2.56 3.63 10.95
C THR A 185 -2.62 5.09 11.41
N GLN A 186 -1.46 5.75 11.56
CA GLN A 186 -1.37 7.16 11.92
C GLN A 186 -1.97 8.07 10.82
N LYS A 187 -1.72 7.74 9.54
CA LYS A 187 -2.31 8.45 8.39
C LYS A 187 -3.83 8.38 8.44
N ASN A 188 -4.39 7.17 8.62
CA ASN A 188 -5.82 6.94 8.65
C ASN A 188 -6.48 7.69 9.81
N ALA A 189 -5.88 7.65 11.01
CA ALA A 189 -6.38 8.40 12.16
C ALA A 189 -6.46 9.91 11.88
N THR A 190 -5.42 10.47 11.25
CA THR A 190 -5.39 11.91 10.87
C THR A 190 -6.47 12.24 9.83
N LEU A 191 -6.65 11.38 8.82
CA LEU A 191 -7.68 11.56 7.81
C LEU A 191 -9.10 11.45 8.39
N TRP A 192 -9.34 10.49 9.28
CA TRP A 192 -10.62 10.37 9.99
C TRP A 192 -10.92 11.61 10.84
N LEU A 193 -9.90 12.14 11.53
CA LEU A 193 -10.04 13.37 12.31
C LEU A 193 -10.38 14.58 11.42
N MET A 194 -9.66 14.79 10.31
CA MET A 194 -9.91 15.91 9.39
C MET A 194 -11.30 15.81 8.74
N ASN A 195 -11.69 14.63 8.28
CA ASN A 195 -13.02 14.42 7.70
C ASN A 195 -14.14 14.58 8.75
N GLY A 196 -13.91 14.12 9.98
CA GLY A 196 -14.83 14.32 11.09
C GLY A 196 -15.03 15.80 11.42
N LEU A 197 -13.94 16.57 11.52
CA LEU A 197 -13.99 18.02 11.74
C LEU A 197 -14.70 18.74 10.59
N ALA A 198 -14.41 18.36 9.35
CA ALA A 198 -15.06 18.93 8.17
C ALA A 198 -16.57 18.63 8.15
N LEU A 199 -16.98 17.42 8.51
CA LEU A 199 -18.38 17.02 8.59
C LEU A 199 -19.12 17.84 9.67
N VAL A 200 -18.54 17.97 10.86
CA VAL A 200 -19.12 18.75 11.96
C VAL A 200 -19.25 20.23 11.56
N ALA A 201 -18.19 20.82 11.01
CA ALA A 201 -18.22 22.20 10.51
C ALA A 201 -19.26 22.40 9.41
N GLY A 202 -19.39 21.44 8.49
CA GLY A 202 -20.39 21.43 7.44
C GLY A 202 -21.82 21.35 7.97
N ILE A 203 -22.10 20.47 8.94
CA ILE A 203 -23.42 20.35 9.58
C ILE A 203 -23.79 21.65 10.31
N ILE A 204 -22.87 22.20 11.12
CA ILE A 204 -23.10 23.45 11.84
C ILE A 204 -23.36 24.59 10.85
N GLY A 205 -22.54 24.71 9.80
CA GLY A 205 -22.73 25.70 8.75
C GLY A 205 -24.07 25.56 8.04
N PHE A 206 -24.47 24.33 7.68
CA PHE A 206 -25.75 24.04 7.03
C PHE A 206 -26.95 24.39 7.91
N LEU A 207 -26.94 23.94 9.17
CA LEU A 207 -28.01 24.24 10.14
C LEU A 207 -28.12 25.74 10.41
N ALA A 208 -26.99 26.45 10.52
CA ALA A 208 -26.96 27.89 10.70
C ALA A 208 -27.55 28.64 9.49
N ILE A 209 -27.16 28.24 8.26
CA ILE A 209 -27.73 28.82 7.04
C ILE A 209 -29.24 28.55 6.98
N ARG A 210 -29.69 27.32 7.27
CA ARG A 210 -31.11 26.97 7.30
C ARG A 210 -31.89 27.80 8.31
N HIS A 211 -31.36 27.97 9.52
CA HIS A 211 -31.97 28.78 10.57
C HIS A 211 -32.08 30.26 10.15
N SER A 212 -31.00 30.82 9.58
CA SER A 212 -30.99 32.21 9.12
C SER A 212 -31.99 32.47 7.98
N ARG A 213 -32.14 31.52 7.03
CA ARG A 213 -33.14 31.60 5.96
C ARG A 213 -34.56 31.52 6.49
N LYS A 214 -34.81 30.66 7.49
CA LYS A 214 -36.12 30.55 8.13
C LYS A 214 -36.49 31.84 8.87
N ALA A 215 -35.58 32.38 9.67
CA ALA A 215 -35.79 33.65 10.38
C ALA A 215 -36.12 34.81 9.43
N GLN A 216 -35.46 34.88 8.27
CA GLN A 216 -35.77 35.89 7.24
C GLN A 216 -37.14 35.66 6.59
N ALA A 217 -37.53 34.42 6.33
CA ALA A 217 -38.84 34.10 5.80
C ALA A 217 -39.95 34.47 6.80
N ASP A 218 -39.76 34.15 8.08
CA ASP A 218 -40.71 34.47 9.15
C ASP A 218 -40.87 35.99 9.32
N GLN A 219 -39.78 36.76 9.21
CA GLN A 219 -39.83 38.23 9.22
C GLN A 219 -40.60 38.80 8.03
N ARG A 220 -40.33 38.33 6.81
CA ARG A 220 -41.07 38.77 5.61
C ARG A 220 -42.56 38.47 5.71
N ILE A 221 -42.93 37.31 6.27
CA ILE A 221 -44.32 36.95 6.52
C ILE A 221 -44.95 37.90 7.57
N ALA A 222 -44.21 38.24 8.63
CA ALA A 222 -44.68 39.19 9.63
C ALA A 222 -44.88 40.60 9.07
N GLU A 223 -43.95 41.08 8.23
CA GLU A 223 -44.05 42.37 7.52
C GLU A 223 -45.28 42.41 6.61
N LEU A 224 -45.49 41.39 5.78
CA LEU A 224 -46.66 41.30 4.90
C LEU A 224 -47.98 41.26 5.68
N ARG A 225 -48.03 40.56 6.83
CA ARG A 225 -49.21 40.53 7.70
C ARG A 225 -49.48 41.89 8.34
N ALA A 226 -48.44 42.61 8.74
CA ALA A 226 -48.57 43.95 9.28
C ALA A 226 -49.10 44.92 8.22
N GLU A 227 -48.58 44.85 7.00
CA GLU A 227 -49.06 45.64 5.86
C GLU A 227 -50.54 45.34 5.53
N GLN A 228 -50.92 44.07 5.49
CA GLN A 228 -52.32 43.66 5.30
C GLN A 228 -53.24 44.18 6.41
N ALA A 229 -52.81 44.12 7.67
CA ALA A 229 -53.57 44.63 8.80
C ALA A 229 -53.73 46.17 8.73
N MET A 230 -52.68 46.89 8.30
CA MET A 230 -52.73 48.33 8.09
C MET A 230 -53.69 48.69 6.95
N ASN A 231 -53.61 48.00 5.81
CA ASN A 231 -54.50 48.24 4.67
C ASN A 231 -55.96 47.93 5.03
N ALA A 232 -56.24 46.81 5.69
CA ALA A 232 -57.59 46.49 6.16
C ALA A 232 -58.13 47.52 7.17
N SER A 233 -57.27 48.03 8.05
CA SER A 233 -57.65 49.12 8.96
C SER A 233 -57.92 50.43 8.21
N ALA A 234 -57.09 50.78 7.22
CA ALA A 234 -57.26 51.97 6.41
C ALA A 234 -58.54 51.91 5.56
N GLU A 235 -58.83 50.76 4.96
CA GLU A 235 -60.09 50.50 4.23
C GLU A 235 -61.30 50.64 5.16
N LYS A 236 -61.25 50.07 6.36
CA LYS A 236 -62.33 50.21 7.35
C LYS A 236 -62.52 51.66 7.78
N SER A 237 -61.43 52.40 8.02
CA SER A 237 -61.49 53.82 8.35
C SER A 237 -62.06 54.66 7.20
N ALA A 238 -61.67 54.38 5.96
CA ALA A 238 -62.20 55.05 4.78
C ALA A 238 -63.70 54.76 4.58
N PHE A 239 -64.13 53.51 4.74
CA PHE A 239 -65.54 53.11 4.70
C PHE A 239 -66.37 53.79 5.79
N LEU A 240 -65.88 53.83 7.04
CA LEU A 240 -66.57 54.53 8.11
C LEU A 240 -66.65 56.05 7.86
N ALA A 241 -65.62 56.63 7.26
CA ALA A 241 -65.63 58.05 6.87
C ALA A 241 -66.64 58.34 5.75
N SER A 242 -66.72 57.50 4.71
CA SER A 242 -67.71 57.66 3.63
C SER A 242 -69.15 57.47 4.14
N MET A 243 -69.39 56.46 4.98
CA MET A 243 -70.71 56.25 5.62
C MET A 243 -71.08 57.42 6.54
N SER A 244 -70.13 57.96 7.30
CA SER A 244 -70.37 59.16 8.12
C SER A 244 -70.62 60.41 7.28
N HIS A 245 -70.07 60.49 6.07
CA HIS A 245 -70.33 61.57 5.15
C HIS A 245 -71.76 61.48 4.59
N GLU A 246 -72.19 60.30 4.14
CA GLU A 246 -73.55 60.04 3.64
C GLU A 246 -74.65 60.26 4.69
N ILE A 247 -74.40 59.94 5.97
CA ILE A 247 -75.38 60.17 7.04
C ILE A 247 -75.52 61.67 7.39
N ARG A 248 -74.51 62.50 7.07
CA ARG A 248 -74.48 63.95 7.37
C ARG A 248 -74.92 64.84 6.20
N THR A 249 -75.10 64.29 5.00
CA THR A 249 -75.70 64.98 3.86
C THR A 249 -77.02 64.29 3.52
N PRO A 250 -78.18 64.91 3.78
CA PRO A 250 -79.48 64.35 3.40
C PRO A 250 -79.68 64.28 1.89
#